data_AF-A0A2G3PRV4-F1
#
_entry.id   AF-A0A2G3PRV4-F1
#
_cell.length_a   1.000
_cell.length_b   1.000
_cell.length_c   1.000
_cell.angle_alpha   90.00
_cell.angle_beta   90.00
_cell.angle_gamma   90.00
#
_symmetry.space_group_name_H-M   'P 1'
#
loop_
_entity.id
_entity.type
_entity.pdbx_description
1 polymer ?
#
loop_
_entity_poly.entity_id
_entity_poly.type
_entity_poly.pdbx_seq_one_letter_code
_entity_poly.pdbx_strand_id
1 'polypeptide(L)' 'MYKKVKAEQFVRLWLEAVENRESIAWIANRVGCSDQYVSVMVATLRKQGVELPAIRRTFVETIKVEDLNALIREKFGN' A
#
# COMPACT_ATOMS: atom_id res chain seq x y z
N MET A 1 6.72 -20.10 6.48
CA MET A 1 5.44 -20.67 6.97
C MET A 1 4.33 -19.70 6.55
N TYR A 2 3.51 -20.04 5.54
CA TYR A 2 2.47 -19.14 5.04
C TYR A 2 1.27 -19.16 5.99
N LYS A 3 0.98 -18.04 6.66
CA LYS A 3 -0.24 -17.91 7.47
C LYS A 3 -1.44 -17.87 6.52
N LYS A 4 -2.34 -18.84 6.63
CA LYS A 4 -3.62 -18.83 5.91
C LYS A 4 -4.47 -17.68 6.47
N VAL A 5 -4.62 -16.60 5.71
CA VAL A 5 -5.53 -15.48 6.05
C VAL A 5 -6.90 -15.77 5.44
N LYS A 6 -7.96 -15.63 6.24
CA LYS A 6 -9.34 -15.75 5.75
C LYS A 6 -9.64 -14.57 4.80
N ALA A 7 -10.38 -14.82 3.72
CA ALA A 7 -10.72 -13.80 2.74
C ALA A 7 -11.37 -12.55 3.39
N GLU A 8 -12.32 -12.74 4.30
CA GLU A 8 -12.96 -11.65 5.04
C GLU A 8 -11.96 -10.80 5.83
N GLN A 9 -11.03 -11.45 6.53
CA GLN A 9 -10.00 -10.75 7.30
C GLN A 9 -9.10 -9.92 6.38
N PHE A 10 -8.77 -10.45 5.20
CA PHE A 10 -8.01 -9.70 4.21
C PHE A 10 -8.79 -8.50 3.66
N VAL A 11 -10.09 -8.65 3.36
CA VAL A 11 -10.93 -7.54 2.88
C VAL A 11 -11.02 -6.43 3.94
N ARG A 12 -11.23 -6.78 5.22
CA ARG A 12 -11.22 -5.81 6.32
C ARG A 12 -9.89 -5.06 6.40
N LEU A 13 -8.77 -5.79 6.32
CA LEU A 13 -7.43 -5.22 6.33
C LEU A 13 -7.17 -4.32 5.12
N TRP A 14 -7.72 -4.67 3.96
CA TRP A 14 -7.64 -3.85 2.74
C TRP A 14 -8.39 -2.54 2.89
N LEU A 15 -9.59 -2.57 3.47
CA LEU A 15 -10.39 -1.37 3.73
C LEU A 15 -9.69 -0.46 4.75
N GLU A 16 -9.12 -1.03 5.82
CA GLU A 16 -8.29 -0.29 6.79
C GLU A 16 -7.11 0.39 6.10
N ALA A 17 -6.46 -0.29 5.16
CA ALA A 17 -5.36 0.31 4.42
C ALA A 17 -5.82 1.47 3.52
N VAL A 18 -6.99 1.34 2.89
CA VAL A 18 -7.55 2.42 2.04
C VAL A 18 -7.94 3.62 2.89
N GLU A 19 -8.59 3.41 4.03
CA GLU A 19 -9.01 4.46 4.96
C GLU A 19 -7.81 5.22 5.53
N ASN A 20 -6.78 4.50 5.97
CA ASN A 20 -5.58 5.08 6.56
C ASN A 20 -4.52 5.51 5.53
N ARG A 21 -4.81 5.40 4.23
CA ARG A 21 -3.87 5.72 3.13
C ARG A 21 -2.55 4.94 3.22
N GLU A 22 -2.63 3.71 3.69
CA GLU A 22 -1.51 2.78 3.83
C GLU A 22 -1.17 2.10 2.51
N SER A 23 0.06 1.60 2.42
CA SER A 23 0.57 0.95 1.21
C SER A 23 0.24 -0.55 1.13
N ILE A 24 0.43 -1.14 -0.06
CA ILE A 24 0.39 -2.61 -0.24
C ILE A 24 1.44 -3.30 0.65
N ALA A 25 2.63 -2.69 0.80
CA ALA A 25 3.69 -3.20 1.66
C ALA A 25 3.27 -3.27 3.14
N TRP A 26 2.46 -2.31 3.61
CA TRP A 26 1.90 -2.34 4.96
C TRP A 26 1.00 -3.57 5.17
N ILE A 27 0.15 -3.90 4.19
CA ILE A 27 -0.71 -5.09 4.22
C ILE A 27 0.16 -6.35 4.22
N ALA A 28 1.15 -6.41 3.33
CA ALA A 28 2.07 -7.54 3.19
C ALA A 28 2.79 -7.84 4.51
N ASN A 29 3.29 -6.80 5.19
CA ASN A 29 3.92 -6.92 6.51
C ASN A 29 2.98 -7.49 7.58
N ARG A 30 1.73 -7.01 7.66
CA ARG A 30 0.74 -7.51 8.65
C ARG A 30 0.33 -8.96 8.39
N VAL A 31 0.23 -9.35 7.12
CA VAL A 31 -0.08 -10.72 6.72
C VAL A 31 1.14 -11.64 6.87
N GLY A 32 2.35 -11.09 6.81
CA GLY A 32 3.61 -11.84 6.77
C GLY A 32 3.84 -12.49 5.40
N CYS A 33 3.56 -11.76 4.32
CA CYS A 33 3.74 -12.21 2.94
C CYS A 33 4.43 -11.13 2.08
N SER A 34 4.60 -11.38 0.78
CA SER A 34 5.16 -10.42 -0.16
C SER A 34 4.08 -9.55 -0.81
N ASP A 35 4.45 -8.35 -1.26
CA ASP A 35 3.58 -7.44 -2.02
C ASP A 35 2.99 -8.08 -3.27
N GLN A 36 3.77 -8.94 -3.93
CA GLN A 36 3.32 -9.70 -5.09
C GLN A 36 2.19 -10.67 -4.72
N TYR A 37 2.29 -11.32 -3.56
CA TYR A 37 1.25 -12.21 -3.06
C TYR A 37 -0.04 -11.44 -2.75
N VAL A 38 0.07 -10.26 -2.13
CA VAL A 38 -1.08 -9.36 -1.91
C VAL A 38 -1.74 -8.98 -3.24
N SER A 39 -0.94 -8.64 -4.26
CA SER A 39 -1.44 -8.28 -5.59
C SER A 39 -2.21 -9.43 -6.26
N VAL A 40 -1.71 -10.67 -6.12
CA VAL A 40 -2.37 -11.88 -6.63
C VAL A 40 -3.69 -12.13 -5.88
N MET A 41 -3.72 -11.97 -4.56
CA MET A 41 -4.94 -12.11 -3.75
C MET A 41 -6.02 -11.12 -4.19
N VAL A 42 -5.67 -9.84 -4.36
CA VAL A 42 -6.60 -8.80 -4.84
C VAL A 42 -7.15 -9.14 -6.22
N ALA A 43 -6.28 -9.56 -7.15
CA ALA A 43 -6.70 -9.97 -8.47
C ALA A 43 -7.66 -11.17 -8.43
N THR A 44 -7.42 -12.12 -7.52
CA THR A 44 -8.26 -13.30 -7.32
C THR A 44 -9.64 -12.92 -6.78
N LEU A 45 -9.68 -12.06 -5.76
CA LEU A 45 -10.93 -11.57 -5.16
C LEU A 45 -11.77 -10.78 -6.16
N ARG A 46 -11.14 -9.91 -6.96
CA ARG A 46 -11.84 -9.17 -8.02
C ARG A 46 -12.43 -10.07 -9.10
N LYS A 47 -11.70 -11.13 -9.50
CA LYS A 47 -12.23 -12.14 -10.44
C LYS A 47 -13.44 -12.90 -9.88
N GLN A 48 -13.56 -12.98 -8.55
CA GLN A 48 -14.70 -13.58 -7.87
C GLN A 48 -15.85 -12.58 -7.62
N GLY A 49 -15.74 -11.34 -8.11
CA GLY A 49 -16.76 -10.30 -7.96
C GLY A 49 -16.67 -9.48 -6.68
N VAL A 50 -15.59 -9.63 -5.89
CA VAL A 50 -15.38 -8.78 -4.71
C VAL A 50 -14.86 -7.41 -5.14
N GLU A 51 -15.63 -6.37 -4.85
CA GLU A 51 -15.22 -4.99 -5.09
C GLU A 51 -14.23 -4.53 -4.02
N LEU A 52 -13.00 -4.22 -4.45
CA LEU A 52 -11.95 -3.70 -3.58
C LEU A 52 -11.53 -2.32 -4.07
N PRO A 53 -11.75 -1.24 -3.29
CA PRO A 53 -11.36 0.11 -3.67
C PRO A 53 -9.84 0.18 -3.88
N ALA A 54 -9.41 1.06 -4.77
CA ALA A 54 -7.98 1.26 -4.99
C ALA A 54 -7.36 1.87 -3.72
N ILE A 55 -6.28 1.27 -3.23
CA ILE A 55 -5.36 1.96 -2.32
C ILE A 55 -4.85 3.16 -3.11
N ARG A 56 -5.18 4.38 -2.63
CA ARG A 56 -4.61 5.59 -3.19
C ARG A 56 -3.11 5.42 -3.06
N ARG A 57 -2.41 5.30 -4.18
CA ARG A 57 -0.97 5.55 -4.16
C ARG A 57 -0.86 6.93 -3.55
N THR A 58 -0.25 7.02 -2.38
CA THR A 58 0.46 8.23 -1.99
C THR A 58 1.46 8.39 -3.13
N PHE A 59 1.02 9.08 -4.19
CA PHE A 59 1.91 9.86 -4.99
C PHE A 59 2.60 10.69 -3.92
N VAL A 60 3.78 10.25 -3.51
CA VAL A 60 4.88 11.17 -3.35
C VAL A 60 4.76 11.97 -4.63
N GLU A 61 4.12 13.15 -4.55
CA GLU A 61 4.25 14.15 -5.59
C GLU A 61 5.73 14.08 -5.92
N THR A 62 6.04 13.71 -7.16
CA THR A 62 7.41 13.58 -7.59
C THR A 62 7.96 14.99 -7.55
N ILE A 63 8.30 15.46 -6.36
CA ILE A 63 9.04 16.68 -6.11
C ILE A 63 10.26 16.44 -6.98
N LYS A 64 10.46 17.31 -7.97
CA LYS A 64 11.63 17.21 -8.81
C LYS A 64 12.82 17.21 -7.87
N VAL A 65 13.81 16.38 -8.12
CA VAL A 65 14.98 16.26 -7.23
C VAL A 65 15.60 17.65 -6.94
N GLU A 66 15.48 18.57 -7.90
CA GLU A 66 15.83 19.99 -7.77
C GLU A 66 15.04 20.71 -6.67
N ASP A 67 13.71 20.58 -6.66
CA ASP A 67 12.83 21.18 -5.64
C ASP A 67 13.07 20.56 -4.25
N LEU A 68 13.35 19.25 -4.20
CA LEU A 68 13.68 18.56 -2.95
C LEU A 68 15.02 19.04 -2.40
N ASN A 69 16.03 19.18 -3.26
CA ASN A 69 17.35 19.68 -2.88
C ASN A 69 17.29 21.16 -2.44
N ALA A 70 16.45 21.97 -3.08
CA ALA A 70 16.22 23.36 -2.66
C ALA A 70 15.59 23.41 -1.25
N LEU A 71 14.56 22.61 -0.98
CA LEU A 71 13.93 22.51 0.34
C LEU A 71 14.90 22.02 1.42
N ILE A 72 15.75 21.02 1.11
CA ILE A 72 16.75 20.52 2.05
C ILE A 72 17.80 21.59 2.32
N ARG A 73 18.28 22.31 1.29
CA ARG A 73 19.26 23.39 1.45
C ARG A 73 18.69 24.56 2.23
N GLU A 74 17.41 24.91 2.05
CA GLU A 74 16.74 25.98 2.81
C GLU A 74 16.54 25.61 4.28
N LYS A 75 16.20 24.36 4.58
CA LYS A 75 15.94 23.91 5.96
C LYS A 75 17.18 23.48 6.75
N PHE A 76 18.20 22.96 6.07
CA PHE A 76 19.35 22.32 6.71
C PHE A 76 20.70 22.84 6.19
N GLY A 77 20.71 23.75 5.21
CA GLY A 77 21.94 24.35 4.70
C GLY A 77 22.39 25.51 5.59
N ASN A 78 23.50 25.28 6.32
CA ASN A 78 24.42 26.34 6.76
C ASN A 78 25.25 26.83 5.57
#